data_AF-X1EZW8-F1
#
_entry.id   AF-X1EZW8-F1
#
_cell.length_a   1.000
_cell.length_b   1.000
_cell.length_c   1.000
_cell.angle_alpha   90.00
_cell.angle_beta   90.00
_cell.angle_gamma   90.00
#
_symmetry.space_group_name_H-M   'P 1'
#
loop_
_entity.id
_entity.type
_entity.pdbx_description
1 polymer ?
#
loop_
_entity_poly.entity_id
_entity_poly.type
_entity_poly.pdbx_seq_one_letter_code
_entity_poly.pdbx_strand_id
1 'polypeptide(L)'
;TGKTSEGTKAVASHTGALVEQETIADAIFKKSGVLRFDTQEDMVDAAIAFSNQPVPKGDRVVIVTNTGGPAIIGVDECISAGLKLAELSSKTKDTLGKLVFKEATISNPVDVVATAGPEQYGGTVEALLKDPNINSLLLVFVTAPFVDCEGIAQKLGEIGKASKKPIVCQVITIEKWAEVIRIIRESGIPVYDFAETAARALSSMTEYGKIAQRKTPLYKEYDVNKTGTEKILSHHRGEEKFLPQHDVFKILRCYGIPTVKSMKIKKKAELDSTTSKIKYPLVLKVDAEEIIHKTEVGGV
;
A
#
# COMPACT_ATOMS: atom_id res chain seq x y z
N THR A 1 8.01 2.83 -12.01
CA THR A 1 8.11 2.72 -13.47
C THR A 1 8.60 1.32 -13.84
N GLY A 2 8.50 0.91 -15.10
CA GLY A 2 8.95 -0.42 -15.54
C GLY A 2 8.06 -1.60 -15.12
N LYS A 3 6.75 -1.36 -14.93
CA LYS A 3 5.76 -2.37 -14.49
C LYS A 3 5.26 -3.33 -15.58
N THR A 4 5.66 -3.09 -16.81
CA THR A 4 5.28 -3.91 -17.96
C THR A 4 6.55 -4.34 -18.65
N SER A 5 6.50 -5.46 -19.37
CA SER A 5 7.65 -5.96 -20.12
C SER A 5 8.31 -4.88 -20.99
N GLU A 6 7.49 -4.09 -21.70
CA GLU A 6 7.98 -2.96 -22.52
C GLU A 6 8.50 -1.80 -21.67
N GLY A 7 7.86 -1.50 -20.54
CA GLY A 7 8.37 -0.51 -19.59
C GLY A 7 9.74 -0.91 -19.00
N THR A 8 9.94 -2.19 -18.68
CA THR A 8 11.20 -2.73 -18.17
C THR A 8 12.31 -2.57 -19.21
N LYS A 9 12.04 -2.87 -20.49
CA LYS A 9 12.98 -2.65 -21.60
C LYS A 9 13.36 -1.18 -21.77
N ALA A 10 12.37 -0.29 -21.67
CA ALA A 10 12.61 1.15 -21.75
C ALA A 10 13.50 1.64 -20.60
N VAL A 11 13.27 1.17 -19.37
CA VAL A 11 14.13 1.49 -18.22
C VAL A 11 15.55 0.96 -18.42
N ALA A 12 15.70 -0.30 -18.86
CA ALA A 12 17.01 -0.90 -19.10
C ALA A 12 17.83 -0.13 -20.14
N SER A 13 17.17 0.37 -21.19
CA SER A 13 17.79 1.21 -22.22
C SER A 13 18.20 2.59 -21.67
N HIS A 14 17.42 3.14 -20.73
CA HIS A 14 17.69 4.44 -20.13
C HIS A 14 18.78 4.41 -19.06
N THR A 15 18.88 3.34 -18.27
CA THR A 15 19.84 3.23 -17.15
C THR A 15 21.08 2.38 -17.47
N GLY A 16 21.08 1.65 -18.59
CA GLY A 16 22.17 0.75 -18.99
C GLY A 16 22.30 -0.50 -18.11
N ALA A 17 21.32 -0.75 -17.22
CA ALA A 17 21.32 -1.88 -16.30
C ALA A 17 20.28 -2.94 -16.70
N LEU A 18 20.62 -4.22 -16.56
CA LEU A 18 19.67 -5.33 -16.61
C LEU A 18 18.69 -5.18 -15.45
N VAL A 19 17.42 -4.89 -15.76
CA VAL A 19 16.37 -4.78 -14.75
C VAL A 19 15.85 -6.18 -14.45
N GLU A 20 16.15 -6.67 -13.24
CA GLU A 20 15.64 -7.95 -12.72
C GLU A 20 14.13 -7.91 -12.42
N GLN A 21 13.56 -9.11 -12.31
CA GLN A 21 12.13 -9.44 -12.27
C GLN A 21 11.30 -8.59 -11.28
N GLU A 22 10.29 -7.89 -11.81
CA GLU A 22 9.34 -7.02 -11.09
C GLU A 22 8.74 -7.67 -9.82
N THR A 23 8.52 -8.98 -9.85
CA THR A 23 7.95 -9.75 -8.73
C THR A 23 8.77 -9.63 -7.44
N ILE A 24 10.08 -9.44 -7.53
CA ILE A 24 10.97 -9.28 -6.37
C ILE A 24 10.80 -7.88 -5.78
N ALA A 25 10.80 -6.83 -6.61
CA ALA A 25 10.62 -5.46 -6.16
C ALA A 25 9.27 -5.26 -5.45
N ASP A 26 8.22 -5.86 -5.99
CA ASP A 26 6.87 -5.83 -5.43
C ASP A 26 6.81 -6.50 -4.06
N ALA A 27 7.45 -7.66 -3.93
CA ALA A 27 7.56 -8.36 -2.66
C ALA A 27 8.33 -7.54 -1.62
N ILE A 28 9.44 -6.91 -2.02
CA ILE A 28 10.24 -6.04 -1.15
C ILE A 28 9.41 -4.84 -0.69
N PHE A 29 8.78 -4.10 -1.61
CA PHE A 29 7.96 -2.93 -1.23
C PHE A 29 6.80 -3.31 -0.31
N LYS A 30 6.10 -4.40 -0.63
CA LYS A 30 5.01 -4.90 0.22
C LYS A 30 5.50 -5.27 1.61
N LYS A 31 6.67 -5.91 1.74
CA LYS A 31 7.28 -6.28 3.03
C LYS A 31 7.80 -5.08 3.80
N SER A 32 8.38 -4.11 3.11
CA SER A 32 8.91 -2.86 3.69
C SER A 32 7.83 -1.84 4.04
N GLY A 33 6.57 -2.09 3.65
CA GLY A 33 5.46 -1.18 3.93
C GLY A 33 5.41 0.05 3.02
N VAL A 34 6.04 -0.04 1.85
CA VAL A 34 6.02 1.03 0.84
C VAL A 34 4.72 0.95 0.05
N LEU A 35 3.96 2.05 0.03
CA LEU A 35 2.81 2.20 -0.85
C LEU A 35 3.29 2.40 -2.29
N ARG A 36 2.61 1.75 -3.23
CA ARG A 36 2.86 1.91 -4.67
C ARG A 36 1.65 2.54 -5.32
N PHE A 37 1.92 3.39 -6.30
CA PHE A 37 0.91 4.05 -7.11
C PHE A 37 1.15 3.71 -8.58
N ASP A 38 0.09 3.74 -9.39
CA ASP A 38 0.15 3.52 -10.83
C ASP A 38 0.43 4.81 -11.59
N THR A 39 -0.05 5.93 -11.05
CA THR A 39 0.12 7.25 -11.65
C THR A 39 0.87 8.19 -10.70
N GLN A 40 1.48 9.24 -11.25
CA GLN A 40 2.05 10.31 -10.44
C GLN A 40 0.96 11.14 -9.74
N GLU A 41 -0.20 11.27 -10.38
CA GLU A 41 -1.37 11.98 -9.86
C GLU A 41 -1.85 11.33 -8.55
N ASP A 42 -2.17 10.04 -8.55
CA ASP A 42 -2.60 9.33 -7.34
C ASP A 42 -1.54 9.39 -6.23
N MET A 43 -0.25 9.37 -6.59
CA MET A 43 0.85 9.50 -5.64
C MET A 43 0.87 10.88 -4.98
N VAL A 44 0.70 11.95 -5.76
CA VAL A 44 0.68 13.34 -5.27
C VAL A 44 -0.59 13.58 -4.44
N ASP A 45 -1.74 13.11 -4.89
CA ASP A 45 -3.01 13.23 -4.16
C ASP A 45 -2.95 12.53 -2.81
N ALA A 46 -2.43 11.30 -2.77
CA ALA A 46 -2.18 10.61 -1.51
C ALA A 46 -1.20 11.38 -0.62
N ALA A 47 -0.11 11.92 -1.18
CA ALA A 47 0.88 12.70 -0.42
C ALA A 47 0.28 13.98 0.19
N ILE A 48 -0.63 14.66 -0.52
CA ILE A 48 -1.38 15.81 0.01
C ILE A 48 -2.22 15.37 1.21
N ALA A 49 -2.93 14.23 1.11
CA ALA A 49 -3.72 13.70 2.23
C ALA A 49 -2.84 13.38 3.45
N PHE A 50 -1.74 12.64 3.26
CA PHE A 50 -0.81 12.29 4.34
C PHE A 50 -0.16 13.49 5.01
N SER A 51 0.09 14.56 4.26
CA SER A 51 0.73 15.77 4.78
C SER A 51 -0.21 16.59 5.68
N ASN A 52 -1.51 16.42 5.52
CA ASN A 52 -2.51 17.30 6.11
C ASN A 52 -3.46 16.59 7.10
N GLN A 53 -3.51 15.26 7.12
CA GLN A 53 -4.50 14.50 7.87
C GLN A 53 -3.90 13.34 8.68
N PRO A 54 -4.49 12.99 9.85
CA PRO A 54 -4.07 11.82 10.60
C PRO A 54 -4.40 10.53 9.85
N VAL A 55 -3.60 9.48 10.07
CA VAL A 55 -3.85 8.16 9.46
C VAL A 55 -5.15 7.54 10.03
N PRO A 56 -6.07 7.04 9.17
CA PRO A 56 -7.29 6.38 9.63
C PRO A 56 -6.98 5.14 10.48
N LYS A 57 -7.77 4.93 11.54
CA LYS A 57 -7.65 3.74 12.41
C LYS A 57 -8.37 2.50 11.88
N GLY A 58 -9.04 2.61 10.73
CA GLY A 58 -9.81 1.53 10.13
C GLY A 58 -10.36 1.96 8.77
N ASP A 59 -11.13 1.07 8.15
CA ASP A 59 -11.60 1.17 6.77
C ASP A 59 -13.03 1.71 6.62
N ARG A 60 -13.67 2.12 7.73
CA ARG A 60 -15.07 2.60 7.72
C ARG A 60 -15.14 4.10 7.46
N VAL A 61 -15.61 4.48 6.27
CA VAL A 61 -15.80 5.87 5.82
C VAL A 61 -17.27 6.27 5.88
N VAL A 62 -17.54 7.52 6.25
CA VAL A 62 -18.86 8.14 6.03
C VAL A 62 -18.74 9.24 5.00
N ILE A 63 -19.71 9.32 4.09
CA ILE A 63 -19.82 10.39 3.10
C ILE A 63 -20.86 11.40 3.59
N VAL A 64 -20.52 12.68 3.55
CA VAL A 64 -21.46 13.79 3.81
C VAL A 64 -21.60 14.58 2.54
N THR A 65 -22.84 14.90 2.15
CA THR A 65 -23.10 15.60 0.90
C THR A 65 -24.24 16.59 0.99
N ASN A 66 -24.21 17.63 0.17
CA ASN A 66 -25.38 18.46 -0.17
C ASN A 66 -25.87 18.23 -1.62
N THR A 67 -25.33 17.21 -2.30
CA THR A 67 -25.70 16.80 -3.66
C THR A 67 -25.60 15.28 -3.86
N GLY A 68 -26.61 14.65 -4.43
CA GLY A 68 -26.66 13.19 -4.54
C GLY A 68 -25.66 12.58 -5.53
N GLY A 69 -25.60 13.10 -6.77
CA GLY A 69 -24.87 12.44 -7.88
C GLY A 69 -23.40 12.17 -7.61
N PRO A 70 -22.57 13.20 -7.31
CA PRO A 70 -21.16 13.03 -6.99
C PRO A 70 -20.91 12.17 -5.74
N ALA A 71 -21.84 12.17 -4.78
CA ALA A 71 -21.73 11.33 -3.58
C ALA A 71 -21.91 9.84 -3.91
N ILE A 72 -22.79 9.49 -4.84
CA ILE A 72 -22.96 8.11 -5.32
C ILE A 72 -21.69 7.63 -6.01
N ILE A 73 -21.08 8.46 -6.86
CA ILE A 73 -19.78 8.16 -7.47
C ILE A 73 -18.70 7.94 -6.38
N GLY A 74 -18.70 8.79 -5.36
CA GLY A 74 -17.82 8.63 -4.19
C GLY A 74 -18.07 7.32 -3.43
N VAL A 75 -19.32 6.86 -3.31
CA VAL A 75 -19.63 5.54 -2.74
C VAL A 75 -18.98 4.44 -3.56
N ASP A 76 -19.23 4.42 -4.87
CA ASP A 76 -18.71 3.39 -5.76
C ASP A 76 -17.18 3.31 -5.70
N GLU A 77 -16.49 4.46 -5.75
CA GLU A 77 -15.03 4.48 -5.65
C GLU A 77 -14.55 4.06 -4.25
N CYS A 78 -15.20 4.48 -3.17
CA CYS A 78 -14.84 4.03 -1.83
C CYS A 78 -14.86 2.49 -1.74
N ILE A 79 -15.92 1.86 -2.25
CA ILE A 79 -16.05 0.40 -2.24
C ILE A 79 -15.02 -0.26 -3.16
N SER A 80 -14.85 0.25 -4.39
CA SER A 80 -13.87 -0.24 -5.36
C SER A 80 -12.44 -0.18 -4.81
N ALA A 81 -12.11 0.89 -4.10
CA ALA A 81 -10.81 1.09 -3.46
C ALA A 81 -10.64 0.32 -2.13
N GLY A 82 -11.62 -0.49 -1.71
CA GLY A 82 -11.53 -1.35 -0.53
C GLY A 82 -11.83 -0.68 0.81
N LEU A 83 -12.48 0.49 0.81
CA LEU A 83 -13.12 1.08 1.98
C LEU A 83 -14.51 0.46 2.20
N LYS A 84 -15.10 0.73 3.37
CA LYS A 84 -16.46 0.29 3.72
C LYS A 84 -17.28 1.48 4.16
N LEU A 85 -18.54 1.55 3.75
CA LEU A 85 -19.45 2.53 4.31
C LEU A 85 -19.71 2.22 5.79
N ALA A 86 -19.50 3.23 6.64
CA ALA A 86 -19.78 3.14 8.07
C ALA A 86 -21.29 3.06 8.32
N GLU A 87 -21.69 2.22 9.27
CA GLU A 87 -23.03 2.21 9.84
C GLU A 87 -23.10 3.15 11.04
N LEU A 88 -23.94 4.19 10.92
CA LEU A 88 -24.10 5.18 11.97
C LEU A 88 -24.76 4.57 13.22
N SER A 89 -24.22 4.90 14.39
CA SER A 89 -24.83 4.51 15.66
C SER A 89 -26.20 5.18 15.86
N SER A 90 -27.08 4.54 16.63
CA SER A 90 -28.41 5.12 16.94
C SER A 90 -28.30 6.50 17.57
N LYS A 91 -27.33 6.70 18.47
CA LYS A 91 -27.05 8.00 19.10
C LYS A 91 -26.74 9.09 18.07
N THR A 92 -25.94 8.77 17.06
CA THR A 92 -25.61 9.71 15.99
C THR A 92 -26.84 9.99 15.13
N LYS A 93 -27.60 8.96 14.75
CA LYS A 93 -28.86 9.13 14.00
C LYS A 93 -29.86 10.03 14.75
N ASP A 94 -30.02 9.84 16.06
CA ASP A 94 -30.89 10.68 16.91
C ASP A 94 -30.42 12.14 16.97
N THR A 95 -29.10 12.35 16.97
CA THR A 95 -28.50 13.68 16.96
C THR A 95 -28.74 14.36 15.62
N LEU A 96 -28.48 13.66 14.52
CA LEU A 96 -28.69 14.16 13.17
C LEU A 96 -30.17 14.47 12.93
N GLY A 97 -31.09 13.59 13.33
CA GLY A 97 -32.54 13.78 13.12
C GLY A 97 -33.14 15.01 13.82
N LYS A 98 -32.42 15.62 14.77
CA LYS A 98 -32.79 16.91 15.40
C LYS A 98 -32.11 18.12 14.76
N LEU A 99 -31.00 17.87 14.05
CA LEU A 99 -30.13 18.90 13.51
C LEU A 99 -30.46 19.23 12.05
N VAL A 100 -30.64 18.19 11.22
CA VAL A 100 -30.83 18.35 9.78
C VAL A 100 -32.31 18.54 9.42
N PHE A 101 -32.56 19.07 8.23
CA PHE A 101 -33.92 19.23 7.71
C PHE A 101 -34.62 17.89 7.51
N LYS A 102 -35.96 17.90 7.47
CA LYS A 102 -36.77 16.68 7.38
C LYS A 102 -36.53 15.92 6.06
N GLU A 103 -36.16 16.64 5.02
CA GLU A 103 -35.87 16.16 3.67
C GLU A 103 -34.49 15.49 3.57
N ALA A 104 -33.63 15.65 4.58
CA ALA A 104 -32.30 15.07 4.61
C ALA A 104 -32.33 13.55 4.81
N THR A 105 -31.28 12.89 4.31
CA THR A 105 -31.06 11.45 4.49
C THR A 105 -30.00 11.23 5.56
N ILE A 106 -30.37 10.52 6.64
CA ILE A 106 -29.50 10.23 7.79
C ILE A 106 -28.88 8.81 7.76
N SER A 107 -28.88 8.16 6.60
CA SER A 107 -28.06 6.96 6.32
C SER A 107 -26.72 7.37 5.70
N ASN A 108 -25.86 6.43 5.32
CA ASN A 108 -24.60 6.73 4.63
C ASN A 108 -24.76 6.45 3.12
N PRO A 109 -24.58 7.42 2.22
CA PRO A 109 -24.19 8.83 2.46
C PRO A 109 -25.22 9.66 3.23
N VAL A 110 -24.73 10.56 4.08
CA VAL A 110 -25.55 11.55 4.80
C VAL A 110 -25.77 12.74 3.86
N ASP A 111 -26.97 12.84 3.30
CA ASP A 111 -27.36 13.95 2.43
C ASP A 111 -28.06 15.02 3.27
N VAL A 112 -27.39 16.15 3.50
CA VAL A 112 -27.91 17.27 4.30
C VAL A 112 -28.80 18.21 3.50
N VAL A 113 -29.06 17.91 2.22
CA VAL A 113 -29.76 18.72 1.20
C VAL A 113 -29.05 20.02 0.81
N ALA A 114 -29.38 20.53 -0.38
CA ALA A 114 -28.71 21.69 -0.97
C ALA A 114 -28.85 22.99 -0.16
N THR A 115 -29.87 23.11 0.69
CA THR A 115 -30.16 24.29 1.51
C THR A 115 -29.51 24.27 2.89
N ALA A 116 -28.77 23.22 3.25
CA ALA A 116 -28.06 23.15 4.54
C ALA A 116 -27.03 24.26 4.68
N GLY A 117 -27.16 25.08 5.72
CA GLY A 117 -26.20 26.12 6.08
C GLY A 117 -25.05 25.62 6.96
N PRO A 118 -24.25 26.55 7.51
CA PRO A 118 -23.11 26.23 8.37
C PRO A 118 -23.48 25.36 9.58
N GLU A 119 -24.65 25.58 10.17
CA GLU A 119 -25.15 24.82 11.32
C GLU A 119 -25.47 23.36 10.94
N GLN A 120 -26.25 23.14 9.87
CA GLN A 120 -26.66 21.80 9.46
C GLN A 120 -25.47 21.00 8.90
N TYR A 121 -24.69 21.58 7.98
CA TYR A 121 -23.56 20.89 7.36
C TYR A 121 -22.43 20.67 8.38
N GLY A 122 -21.98 21.74 9.05
CA GLY A 122 -20.89 21.66 10.03
C GLY A 122 -21.25 20.82 11.24
N GLY A 123 -22.46 20.99 11.79
CA GLY A 123 -22.94 20.18 12.92
C GLY A 123 -23.05 18.69 12.57
N THR A 124 -23.42 18.36 11.32
CA THR A 124 -23.44 16.97 10.84
C THR A 124 -22.04 16.37 10.87
N VAL A 125 -21.03 17.09 10.33
CA VAL A 125 -19.63 16.65 10.37
C VAL A 125 -19.15 16.46 11.81
N GLU A 126 -19.45 17.40 12.72
CA GLU A 126 -19.10 17.26 14.14
C GLU A 126 -19.72 16.03 14.81
N ALA A 127 -20.99 15.75 14.54
CA ALA A 127 -21.70 14.60 15.10
C ALA A 127 -21.08 13.28 14.60
N LEU A 128 -20.79 13.20 13.30
CA LEU A 128 -20.18 12.03 12.68
C LEU A 128 -18.75 11.76 13.18
N LEU A 129 -17.96 12.82 13.39
CA LEU A 129 -16.62 12.68 13.97
C LEU A 129 -16.63 12.07 15.38
N LYS A 130 -17.72 12.23 16.14
CA LYS A 130 -17.88 11.64 17.48
C LYS A 130 -18.37 10.18 17.44
N ASP A 131 -18.82 9.68 16.29
CA ASP A 131 -19.35 8.31 16.17
C ASP A 131 -18.21 7.27 16.21
N PRO A 132 -18.20 6.29 17.14
CA PRO A 132 -17.12 5.29 17.23
C PRO A 132 -17.06 4.34 16.02
N ASN A 133 -18.14 4.22 15.25
CA ASN A 133 -18.20 3.36 14.07
C ASN A 133 -17.52 3.98 12.84
N ILE A 134 -17.16 5.27 12.90
CA ILE A 134 -16.59 6.00 11.76
C ILE A 134 -15.08 6.17 11.97
N ASN A 135 -14.29 5.82 10.95
CA ASN A 135 -12.84 5.98 10.95
C ASN A 135 -12.37 7.19 10.14
N SER A 136 -13.13 7.61 9.14
CA SER A 136 -12.79 8.71 8.25
C SER A 136 -14.04 9.33 7.60
N LEU A 137 -13.92 10.56 7.11
CA LEU A 137 -14.98 11.30 6.43
C LEU A 137 -14.54 11.69 5.01
N LEU A 138 -15.44 11.51 4.04
CA LEU A 138 -15.37 12.13 2.72
C LEU A 138 -16.50 13.15 2.61
N LEU A 139 -16.15 14.42 2.48
CA LEU A 139 -17.11 15.50 2.25
C LEU A 139 -17.27 15.70 0.74
N VAL A 140 -18.50 15.79 0.26
CA VAL A 140 -18.86 16.09 -1.12
C VAL A 140 -19.66 17.39 -1.07
N PHE A 141 -19.06 18.48 -1.54
CA PHE A 141 -19.60 19.81 -1.32
C PHE A 141 -19.74 20.58 -2.64
N VAL A 142 -20.97 20.97 -2.96
CA VAL A 142 -21.26 21.91 -4.05
C VAL A 142 -21.53 23.29 -3.48
N THR A 143 -20.85 24.31 -3.98
CA THR A 143 -21.18 25.70 -3.64
C THR A 143 -22.50 26.12 -4.28
N ALA A 144 -23.40 26.71 -3.51
CA ALA A 144 -24.72 27.17 -3.96
C ALA A 144 -24.93 28.66 -3.65
N PRO A 145 -25.54 29.45 -4.55
CA PRO A 145 -25.70 30.90 -4.36
C PRO A 145 -26.74 31.30 -3.29
N PHE A 146 -27.53 30.35 -2.81
CA PHE A 146 -28.60 30.56 -1.84
C PHE A 146 -28.24 30.07 -0.43
N VAL A 147 -26.96 29.71 -0.20
CA VAL A 147 -26.43 29.26 1.10
C VAL A 147 -25.13 29.98 1.39
N ASP A 148 -24.86 30.25 2.67
CA ASP A 148 -23.58 30.76 3.16
C ASP A 148 -22.47 29.70 3.04
N CYS A 149 -21.87 29.61 1.85
CA CYS A 149 -20.81 28.65 1.55
C CYS A 149 -19.49 28.97 2.27
N GLU A 150 -19.18 30.25 2.49
CA GLU A 150 -17.99 30.66 3.25
C GLU A 150 -18.14 30.31 4.73
N GLY A 151 -19.32 30.53 5.33
CA GLY A 151 -19.61 30.09 6.69
C GLY A 151 -19.49 28.57 6.85
N ILE A 152 -19.95 27.78 5.87
CA ILE A 152 -19.73 26.32 5.85
C ILE A 152 -18.23 26.02 5.83
N ALA A 153 -17.47 26.65 4.92
CA ALA A 153 -16.02 26.45 4.82
C ALA A 153 -15.28 26.78 6.12
N GLN A 154 -15.61 27.91 6.75
CA GLN A 154 -15.04 28.33 8.03
C GLN A 154 -15.33 27.31 9.12
N LYS A 155 -16.58 26.86 9.21
CA LYS A 155 -17.00 25.85 10.19
C LYS A 155 -16.29 24.52 9.97
N LEU A 156 -16.20 24.04 8.73
CA LEU A 156 -15.42 22.85 8.39
C LEU A 156 -13.95 23.03 8.77
N GLY A 157 -13.39 24.22 8.59
CA GLY A 157 -12.00 24.48 8.94
C GLY A 157 -11.70 24.45 10.43
N GLU A 158 -12.61 24.96 11.27
CA GLU A 158 -12.53 24.82 12.73
C GLU A 158 -12.55 23.34 13.15
N ILE A 159 -13.44 22.56 12.54
CA ILE A 159 -13.60 21.13 12.80
C ILE A 159 -12.35 20.35 12.37
N GLY A 160 -11.82 20.65 11.18
CA GLY A 160 -10.62 20.02 10.63
C GLY A 160 -9.42 20.13 11.55
N LYS A 161 -9.17 21.33 12.08
CA LYS A 161 -8.04 21.60 13.01
C LYS A 161 -8.14 20.81 14.32
N ALA A 162 -9.35 20.50 14.79
CA ALA A 162 -9.58 19.78 16.05
C ALA A 162 -9.74 18.26 15.87
N SER A 163 -9.91 17.78 14.62
CA SER A 163 -10.27 16.40 14.35
C SER A 163 -9.11 15.42 14.60
N LYS A 164 -9.46 14.25 15.16
CA LYS A 164 -8.54 13.09 15.29
C LYS A 164 -8.80 12.00 14.25
N LYS A 165 -9.78 12.23 13.37
CA LYS A 165 -10.13 11.34 12.26
C LYS A 165 -9.90 12.09 10.96
N PRO A 166 -9.34 11.44 9.93
CA PRO A 166 -9.10 12.11 8.66
C PRO A 166 -10.40 12.55 8.00
N ILE A 167 -10.36 13.75 7.45
CA ILE A 167 -11.40 14.37 6.63
C ILE A 167 -10.75 14.71 5.29
N VAL A 168 -11.34 14.24 4.20
CA VAL A 168 -11.01 14.68 2.84
C VAL A 168 -12.23 15.33 2.23
N CYS A 169 -12.04 16.31 1.37
CA CYS A 169 -13.13 17.08 0.79
C CYS A 169 -13.04 17.10 -0.72
N GLN A 170 -14.18 16.89 -1.37
CA GLN A 170 -14.40 17.14 -2.77
C GLN A 170 -15.24 18.41 -2.87
N VAL A 171 -14.81 19.37 -3.69
CA VAL A 171 -15.53 20.64 -3.87
C VAL A 171 -15.86 20.86 -5.33
N ILE A 172 -17.16 20.91 -5.65
CA ILE A 172 -17.66 21.35 -6.96
C ILE A 172 -18.00 22.82 -6.87
N THR A 173 -17.25 23.63 -7.60
CA THR A 173 -17.43 25.07 -7.54
C THR A 173 -16.99 25.76 -8.82
N ILE A 174 -17.12 27.08 -8.83
CA ILE A 174 -16.71 27.97 -9.91
C ILE A 174 -15.85 29.09 -9.33
N GLU A 175 -15.12 29.81 -10.18
CA GLU A 175 -14.12 30.81 -9.81
C GLU A 175 -14.60 31.83 -8.76
N LYS A 176 -15.88 32.24 -8.80
CA LYS A 176 -16.45 33.20 -7.85
C LYS A 176 -16.38 32.77 -6.38
N TRP A 177 -16.16 31.48 -6.11
CA TRP A 177 -16.08 30.91 -4.77
C TRP A 177 -14.68 30.36 -4.46
N ALA A 178 -13.63 30.87 -5.11
CA ALA A 178 -12.25 30.46 -4.84
C ALA A 178 -11.88 30.55 -3.34
N GLU A 179 -12.47 31.51 -2.64
CA GLU A 179 -12.28 31.73 -1.20
C GLU A 179 -12.74 30.54 -0.34
N VAL A 180 -13.83 29.87 -0.72
CA VAL A 180 -14.32 28.66 -0.06
C VAL A 180 -13.25 27.55 -0.08
N ILE A 181 -12.63 27.32 -1.24
CA ILE A 181 -11.55 26.34 -1.37
C ILE A 181 -10.36 26.76 -0.51
N ARG A 182 -9.99 28.05 -0.54
CA ARG A 182 -8.86 28.60 0.22
C ARG A 182 -9.04 28.34 1.72
N ILE A 183 -10.20 28.68 2.27
CA ILE A 183 -10.54 28.49 3.69
C ILE A 183 -10.43 27.02 4.08
N ILE A 184 -10.99 26.09 3.27
CA ILE A 184 -10.95 24.65 3.57
C ILE A 184 -9.50 24.14 3.53
N ARG A 185 -8.71 24.49 2.50
CA ARG A 185 -7.31 24.03 2.38
C ARG A 185 -6.42 24.56 3.51
N GLU A 186 -6.53 25.84 3.85
CA GLU A 186 -5.75 26.46 4.95
C GLU A 186 -6.08 25.89 6.33
N SER A 187 -7.21 25.18 6.46
CA SER A 187 -7.56 24.46 7.68
C SER A 187 -6.88 23.10 7.82
N GLY A 188 -6.17 22.66 6.79
CA GLY A 188 -5.57 21.33 6.71
C GLY A 188 -6.53 20.26 6.16
N ILE A 189 -7.74 20.59 5.71
CA ILE A 189 -8.57 19.62 4.99
C ILE A 189 -8.14 19.62 3.51
N PRO A 190 -7.63 18.50 2.97
CA PRO A 190 -7.28 18.42 1.56
C PRO A 190 -8.54 18.49 0.70
N VAL A 191 -8.45 19.27 -0.38
CA VAL A 191 -9.54 19.52 -1.33
C VAL A 191 -9.18 19.00 -2.71
N TYR A 192 -10.04 18.13 -3.23
CA TYR A 192 -9.95 17.49 -4.55
C TYR A 192 -11.12 17.92 -5.45
N ASP A 193 -10.91 17.81 -6.76
CA ASP A 193 -11.93 18.14 -7.76
C ASP A 193 -12.95 17.01 -7.94
N PHE A 194 -12.51 15.76 -7.76
CA PHE A 194 -13.31 14.55 -7.97
C PHE A 194 -13.47 13.72 -6.69
N ALA A 195 -14.63 13.08 -6.54
CA ALA A 195 -14.94 12.29 -5.35
C ALA A 195 -14.10 11.01 -5.34
N GLU A 196 -13.82 10.51 -6.54
CA GLU A 196 -13.00 9.34 -6.79
C GLU A 196 -11.56 9.56 -6.33
N THR A 197 -10.98 10.71 -6.68
CA THR A 197 -9.63 11.09 -6.24
C THR A 197 -9.55 11.18 -4.72
N ALA A 198 -10.52 11.84 -4.08
CA ALA A 198 -10.60 11.93 -2.63
C ALA A 198 -10.74 10.54 -1.97
N ALA A 199 -11.55 9.65 -2.55
CA ALA A 199 -11.74 8.28 -2.08
C ALA A 199 -10.46 7.43 -2.21
N ARG A 200 -9.73 7.51 -3.33
CA ARG A 200 -8.45 6.79 -3.53
C ARG A 200 -7.36 7.30 -2.60
N ALA A 201 -7.26 8.61 -2.38
CA ALA A 201 -6.34 9.20 -1.43
C ALA A 201 -6.62 8.67 0.00
N LEU A 202 -7.90 8.66 0.40
CA LEU A 202 -8.30 8.14 1.71
C LEU A 202 -8.06 6.62 1.84
N SER A 203 -8.31 5.85 0.78
CA SER A 203 -7.99 4.41 0.74
C SER A 203 -6.50 4.15 0.93
N SER A 204 -5.65 4.94 0.27
CA SER A 204 -4.20 4.86 0.41
C SER A 204 -3.76 5.11 1.86
N MET A 205 -4.35 6.11 2.53
CA MET A 205 -4.12 6.36 3.96
C MET A 205 -4.57 5.18 4.83
N THR A 206 -5.72 4.58 4.53
CA THR A 206 -6.22 3.40 5.25
C THR A 206 -5.30 2.19 5.07
N GLU A 207 -4.81 1.93 3.86
CA GLU A 207 -3.87 0.84 3.59
C GLU A 207 -2.55 1.05 4.34
N TYR A 208 -2.04 2.28 4.38
CA TYR A 208 -0.89 2.61 5.22
C TYR A 208 -1.19 2.40 6.71
N GLY A 209 -2.38 2.75 7.18
CA GLY A 209 -2.82 2.46 8.54
C GLY A 209 -2.76 0.97 8.88
N LYS A 210 -3.17 0.09 7.94
CA LYS A 210 -3.02 -1.37 8.09
C LYS A 210 -1.56 -1.81 8.09
N ILE A 211 -0.72 -1.22 7.23
CA ILE A 211 0.73 -1.48 7.18
C ILE A 211 1.40 -1.13 8.51
N ALA A 212 1.15 0.07 9.04
CA ALA A 212 1.74 0.57 10.28
C ALA A 212 1.35 -0.27 11.51
N GLN A 213 0.22 -1.00 11.44
CA GLN A 213 -0.26 -1.90 12.49
C GLN A 213 0.26 -3.35 12.33
N ARG A 214 1.00 -3.67 11.26
CA ARG A 214 1.56 -5.02 11.07
C ARG A 214 2.53 -5.33 12.20
N LYS A 215 2.34 -6.49 12.83
CA LYS A 215 3.34 -7.03 13.76
C LYS A 215 4.54 -7.53 12.96
N THR A 216 5.74 -7.15 13.37
CA THR A 216 6.97 -7.73 12.83
C THR A 216 6.90 -9.25 13.00
N PRO A 217 7.05 -10.03 11.91
CA PRO A 217 7.03 -11.48 12.02
C PRO A 217 8.19 -11.93 12.91
N LEU A 218 7.92 -12.86 13.83
CA LEU A 218 8.96 -13.56 14.56
C LEU A 218 9.64 -14.53 13.60
N TYR A 219 10.91 -14.30 13.33
CA TYR A 219 11.71 -15.21 12.53
C TYR A 219 12.18 -16.36 13.41
N LYS A 220 12.10 -17.59 12.88
CA LYS A 220 12.75 -18.73 13.54
C LYS A 220 14.25 -18.55 13.42
N GLU A 221 14.92 -18.51 14.56
CA GLU A 221 16.36 -18.66 14.59
C GLU A 221 16.70 -20.14 14.51
N TYR A 222 17.70 -20.44 13.70
CA TYR A 222 18.25 -21.78 13.57
C TYR A 222 19.68 -21.73 14.12
N ASP A 223 20.04 -22.73 14.91
CA ASP A 223 21.44 -22.94 15.26
C ASP A 223 22.17 -23.39 14.00
N VAL A 224 22.99 -22.49 13.46
CA VAL A 224 23.67 -22.66 12.17
C VAL A 224 25.15 -22.37 12.33
N ASN A 225 25.96 -23.11 11.60
CA ASN A 225 27.41 -22.99 11.64
C ASN A 225 27.90 -21.83 10.75
N LYS A 226 27.68 -20.59 11.21
CA LYS A 226 28.13 -19.37 10.52
C LYS A 226 29.64 -19.35 10.34
N THR A 227 30.40 -19.76 11.35
CA THR A 227 31.87 -19.84 11.29
C THR A 227 32.37 -20.81 10.22
N GLY A 228 31.68 -21.95 10.05
CA GLY A 228 31.97 -22.92 8.99
C GLY A 228 31.69 -22.36 7.60
N THR A 229 30.60 -21.61 7.45
CA THR A 229 30.29 -20.89 6.21
C THR A 229 31.36 -19.84 5.89
N GLU A 230 31.72 -19.01 6.87
CA GLU A 230 32.73 -17.96 6.69
C GLU A 230 34.09 -18.54 6.30
N LYS A 231 34.50 -19.65 6.92
CA LYS A 231 35.71 -20.38 6.52
C LYS A 231 35.68 -20.82 5.07
N ILE A 232 34.52 -21.20 4.52
CA ILE A 232 34.42 -21.59 3.11
C ILE A 232 34.50 -20.34 2.23
N LEU A 233 33.69 -19.32 2.54
CA LEU A 233 33.61 -18.09 1.77
C LEU A 233 34.93 -17.32 1.74
N SER A 234 35.72 -17.34 2.81
CA SER A 234 37.00 -16.65 2.88
C SER A 234 38.00 -17.11 1.82
N HIS A 235 37.90 -18.36 1.34
CA HIS A 235 38.78 -18.88 0.28
C HIS A 235 38.44 -18.35 -1.11
N HIS A 236 37.23 -17.78 -1.27
CA HIS A 236 36.69 -17.32 -2.55
C HIS A 236 36.45 -15.80 -2.56
N ARG A 237 36.82 -15.08 -1.49
CA ARG A 237 36.62 -13.63 -1.39
C ARG A 237 37.44 -12.90 -2.44
N GLY A 238 36.79 -11.99 -3.17
CA GLY A 238 37.44 -11.19 -4.21
C GLY A 238 37.49 -11.88 -5.59
N GLU A 239 36.96 -13.09 -5.71
CA GLU A 239 36.77 -13.76 -7.00
C GLU A 239 35.38 -13.44 -7.58
N GLU A 240 35.31 -12.91 -8.80
CA GLU A 240 34.05 -12.74 -9.53
C GLU A 240 33.66 -14.04 -10.26
N LYS A 241 33.46 -15.11 -9.48
CA LYS A 241 33.15 -16.45 -10.00
C LYS A 241 32.04 -17.14 -9.21
N PHE A 242 31.39 -18.11 -9.84
CA PHE A 242 30.45 -18.99 -9.15
C PHE A 242 31.19 -19.93 -8.19
N LEU A 243 30.63 -20.14 -7.00
CA LEU A 243 31.17 -21.12 -6.04
C LEU A 243 31.06 -22.54 -6.59
N PRO A 244 32.11 -23.38 -6.45
CA PRO A 244 32.03 -24.79 -6.80
C PRO A 244 30.88 -25.50 -6.06
N GLN A 245 30.16 -26.41 -6.73
CA GLN A 245 28.95 -27.05 -6.18
C GLN A 245 29.22 -27.74 -4.84
N HIS A 246 30.41 -28.33 -4.68
CA HIS A 246 30.83 -28.97 -3.44
C HIS A 246 30.85 -28.01 -2.24
N ASP A 247 31.29 -26.77 -2.44
CA ASP A 247 31.35 -25.77 -1.38
C ASP A 247 29.97 -25.18 -1.10
N VAL A 248 29.14 -24.98 -2.13
CA VAL A 248 27.72 -24.63 -1.96
C VAL A 248 27.00 -25.66 -1.07
N PHE A 249 27.21 -26.96 -1.31
CA PHE A 249 26.58 -28.00 -0.48
C PHE A 249 27.08 -28.02 0.96
N LYS A 250 28.35 -27.70 1.20
CA LYS A 250 28.86 -27.54 2.57
C LYS A 250 28.18 -26.35 3.26
N ILE A 251 28.06 -25.21 2.57
CA ILE A 251 27.37 -24.02 3.09
C ILE A 251 25.92 -24.37 3.43
N LEU A 252 25.17 -24.98 2.52
CA LEU A 252 23.79 -25.41 2.77
C LEU A 252 23.68 -26.30 4.03
N ARG A 253 24.59 -27.27 4.20
CA ARG A 253 24.66 -28.10 5.41
C ARG A 253 24.99 -27.31 6.68
N CYS A 254 25.83 -26.29 6.61
CA CYS A 254 26.09 -25.39 7.74
C CYS A 254 24.81 -24.67 8.21
N TYR A 255 23.83 -24.47 7.33
CA TYR A 255 22.51 -23.90 7.64
C TYR A 255 21.42 -24.96 7.89
N GLY A 256 21.79 -26.24 8.02
CA GLY A 256 20.85 -27.33 8.26
C GLY A 256 19.95 -27.66 7.05
N ILE A 257 20.27 -27.13 5.87
CA ILE A 257 19.53 -27.42 4.63
C ILE A 257 20.01 -28.79 4.11
N PRO A 258 19.11 -29.79 4.00
CA PRO A 258 19.50 -31.12 3.53
C PRO A 258 20.02 -31.06 2.10
N THR A 259 21.20 -31.65 1.89
CA THR A 259 21.79 -31.83 0.56
C THR A 259 21.95 -33.30 0.26
N VAL A 260 21.86 -33.69 -1.01
CA VAL A 260 22.22 -35.05 -1.43
C VAL A 260 23.69 -35.34 -1.09
N LYS A 261 23.98 -36.58 -0.70
CA LYS A 261 25.36 -37.04 -0.51
C LYS A 261 26.05 -37.05 -1.87
N SER A 262 27.07 -36.24 -2.03
CA SER A 262 27.83 -36.10 -3.27
C SER A 262 29.33 -36.27 -3.00
N MET A 263 30.04 -36.86 -3.95
CA MET A 263 31.51 -36.96 -3.91
C MET A 263 32.08 -36.47 -5.24
N LYS A 264 33.20 -35.74 -5.17
CA LYS A 264 33.92 -35.29 -6.35
C LYS A 264 34.87 -36.38 -6.81
N ILE A 265 34.84 -36.68 -8.11
CA ILE A 265 35.81 -37.56 -8.76
C ILE A 265 36.54 -36.74 -9.82
N LYS A 266 37.86 -36.92 -9.93
CA LYS A 266 38.68 -36.28 -10.97
C LYS A 266 39.06 -37.24 -12.09
N LYS A 267 39.09 -38.54 -11.79
CA LYS A 267 39.54 -39.58 -12.72
C LYS A 267 38.56 -40.74 -12.76
N LYS A 268 38.43 -41.37 -13.93
CA LYS A 268 37.59 -42.56 -14.13
C LYS A 268 37.94 -43.69 -13.14
N ALA A 269 39.22 -43.87 -12.83
CA ALA A 269 39.69 -44.89 -11.87
C ALA A 269 39.12 -44.71 -10.45
N GLU A 270 38.63 -43.52 -10.09
CA GLU A 270 38.07 -43.24 -8.77
C GLU A 270 36.60 -43.66 -8.65
N LEU A 271 35.91 -43.95 -9.77
CA LEU A 271 34.47 -44.24 -9.82
C LEU A 271 34.09 -45.36 -8.85
N ASP A 272 34.62 -46.57 -9.02
CA ASP A 272 34.17 -47.75 -8.25
C ASP A 272 34.39 -47.59 -6.74
N SER A 273 35.56 -47.04 -6.36
CA SER A 273 35.88 -46.77 -4.96
C SER A 273 35.04 -45.65 -4.32
N THR A 274 34.46 -44.78 -5.15
CA THR A 274 33.62 -43.65 -4.71
C THR A 274 32.14 -44.03 -4.69
N THR A 275 31.65 -44.70 -5.73
CA THR A 275 30.26 -45.13 -5.87
C THR A 275 29.90 -46.16 -4.81
N SER A 276 30.82 -47.03 -4.40
CA SER A 276 30.60 -47.96 -3.28
C SER A 276 30.28 -47.28 -1.93
N LYS A 277 30.58 -45.99 -1.78
CA LYS A 277 30.30 -45.21 -0.56
C LYS A 277 28.94 -44.49 -0.60
N ILE A 278 28.20 -44.59 -1.72
CA ILE A 278 26.91 -43.94 -1.94
C ILE A 278 25.90 -44.98 -2.44
N LYS A 279 24.70 -45.00 -1.88
CA LYS A 279 23.67 -45.96 -2.30
C LYS A 279 23.10 -45.57 -3.66
N TYR A 280 22.83 -46.56 -4.51
CA TYR A 280 22.11 -46.39 -5.78
C TYR A 280 20.66 -45.94 -5.56
N PRO A 281 20.04 -45.24 -6.54
CA PRO A 281 20.59 -44.82 -7.83
C PRO A 281 21.56 -43.64 -7.74
N LEU A 282 22.54 -43.58 -8.66
CA LEU A 282 23.55 -42.53 -8.72
C LEU A 282 23.42 -41.71 -10.01
N VAL A 283 23.74 -40.43 -9.94
CA VAL A 283 23.87 -39.53 -11.10
C VAL A 283 25.28 -38.96 -11.11
N LEU A 284 25.95 -39.05 -12.26
CA LEU A 284 27.22 -38.38 -12.49
C LEU A 284 26.93 -37.02 -13.13
N LYS A 285 27.40 -35.95 -12.48
CA LYS A 285 27.19 -34.57 -12.93
C LYS A 285 28.53 -33.88 -13.20
N VAL A 286 28.57 -33.04 -14.21
CA VAL A 286 29.74 -32.19 -14.49
C VAL A 286 29.83 -31.13 -13.40
N ASP A 287 31.03 -30.91 -12.85
CA ASP A 287 31.33 -29.92 -11.81
C ASP A 287 32.63 -29.19 -12.16
N ALA A 288 32.50 -28.15 -12.99
CA ALA A 288 33.59 -27.30 -13.45
C ALA A 288 33.17 -25.83 -13.36
N GLU A 289 34.08 -24.96 -12.91
CA GLU A 289 33.83 -23.52 -12.69
C GLU A 289 33.42 -22.79 -13.98
N GLU A 290 33.97 -23.23 -15.11
CA GLU A 290 33.72 -22.67 -16.44
C GLU A 290 32.36 -23.09 -17.04
N ILE A 291 31.68 -24.07 -16.44
CA ILE A 291 30.47 -24.68 -16.96
C ILE A 291 29.29 -24.36 -16.04
N ILE A 292 28.66 -23.21 -16.27
CA ILE A 292 27.49 -22.74 -15.51
C ILE A 292 26.23 -23.49 -15.96
N HIS A 293 26.01 -23.59 -17.28
CA HIS A 293 24.87 -24.29 -17.87
C HIS A 293 25.29 -25.67 -18.39
N LYS A 294 25.14 -26.69 -17.54
CA LYS A 294 25.57 -28.07 -17.84
C LYS A 294 24.96 -28.63 -19.12
N THR A 295 23.74 -28.22 -19.46
CA THR A 295 23.04 -28.63 -20.68
C THR A 295 23.75 -28.18 -21.96
N GLU A 296 24.43 -27.03 -21.94
CA GLU A 296 25.16 -26.48 -23.10
C GLU A 296 26.37 -27.34 -23.50
N VAL A 297 26.90 -28.11 -22.55
CA VAL A 297 28.00 -29.06 -22.80
C VAL A 297 27.52 -30.52 -22.88
N GLY A 298 26.20 -30.75 -22.99
CA GLY A 298 25.62 -32.09 -22.99
C GLY A 298 25.75 -32.84 -21.65
N GLY A 299 26.02 -32.12 -20.56
CA GLY A 299 26.16 -32.66 -19.20
C GLY A 299 24.85 -32.64 -18.40
N VAL A 300 24.88 -33.33 -17.26
CA VAL A 300 23.81 -33.39 -16.22
C VAL A 300 24.26 -32.69 -14.94
#